data_AF-A0A6H1WZU2-F1
#
_entry.id   AF-A0A6H1WZU2-F1
#
_cell.length_a   1.000
_cell.length_b   1.000
_cell.length_c   1.000
_cell.angle_alpha   90.00
_cell.angle_beta   90.00
_cell.angle_gamma   90.00
#
_symmetry.space_group_name_H-M   'P 1'
#
loop_
_entity.id
_entity.type
_entity.pdbx_description
1 polymer ?
#
loop_
_entity_poly.entity_id
_entity_poly.type
_entity_poly.pdbx_seq_one_letter_code
_entity_poly.pdbx_strand_id
1 'polypeptide(L)'
;MREIQSEFLPDLDENRQKKKGRPKKVVYIHRERSLYQGRILDLVKLCELRNYDIKGQREIILFLYRYYLCYFYEDEQKALEDVLELNKEFIQPLSEKELIRATNSAEKVFKSKDKQYKYKNETLIELLEISEYEQTHMKIIIGKEEYKRRDREYQRNKYLEKLKSSGRISEKEKISQRRQKIKALLAEGLLQKDICRVLNISKRNCIRDIKFLKEQGLI
;
A
#
# COMPACT_ATOMS: atom_id res chain seq x y z
N MET A 1 40.15 -17.75 -36.23
CA MET A 1 39.59 -17.15 -34.99
C MET A 1 38.49 -17.98 -34.34
N ARG A 2 37.66 -18.76 -35.08
CA ARG A 2 36.70 -19.71 -34.46
C ARG A 2 37.31 -21.06 -34.06
N GLU A 3 38.46 -21.44 -34.62
CA GLU A 3 39.14 -22.71 -34.33
C GLU A 3 39.95 -22.68 -33.02
N ILE A 4 40.43 -21.51 -32.60
CA ILE A 4 41.22 -21.37 -31.34
C ILE A 4 40.32 -21.45 -30.09
N GLN A 5 39.01 -21.22 -30.24
CA GLN A 5 38.07 -21.26 -29.12
C GLN A 5 37.70 -22.69 -28.70
N SER A 6 37.86 -23.70 -29.56
CA SER A 6 37.50 -25.09 -29.22
C SER A 6 38.56 -25.81 -28.36
N GLU A 7 39.81 -25.35 -28.34
CA GLU A 7 40.88 -25.98 -27.53
C GLU A 7 40.85 -25.56 -26.04
N PHE A 8 40.21 -24.44 -25.70
CA PHE A 8 40.24 -23.87 -24.35
C PHE A 8 38.92 -23.98 -23.58
N LEU A 9 37.85 -24.49 -24.21
CA LEU A 9 36.56 -24.69 -23.57
C LEU A 9 36.35 -26.18 -23.29
N PRO A 10 35.99 -26.59 -22.05
CA PRO A 10 35.69 -27.97 -21.76
C PRO A 10 34.51 -28.45 -22.61
N ASP A 11 34.57 -29.70 -23.08
CA ASP A 11 33.50 -30.32 -23.86
C ASP A 11 32.15 -30.13 -23.16
N LEU A 12 31.23 -29.50 -23.88
CA LEU A 12 29.87 -29.32 -23.39
C LEU A 12 29.20 -30.70 -23.38
N ASP A 13 28.98 -31.24 -22.18
CA ASP A 13 28.24 -32.49 -21.99
C ASP A 13 26.83 -32.37 -22.59
N GLU A 14 26.65 -32.91 -23.80
CA GLU A 14 25.38 -32.90 -24.56
C GLU A 14 24.27 -33.66 -23.82
N ASN A 15 24.60 -34.49 -22.83
CA ASN A 15 23.66 -35.24 -22.01
C ASN A 15 23.20 -34.52 -20.73
N ARG A 16 23.57 -33.24 -20.52
CA ARG A 16 23.03 -32.46 -19.39
C ARG A 16 21.52 -32.26 -19.54
N GLN A 17 20.76 -32.84 -18.60
CA GLN A 17 19.32 -32.56 -18.48
C GLN A 17 19.08 -31.04 -18.43
N LYS A 18 18.34 -30.51 -19.41
CA LYS A 18 17.94 -29.10 -19.43
C LYS A 18 17.18 -28.78 -18.14
N LYS A 19 17.80 -28.01 -17.24
CA LYS A 19 17.11 -27.48 -16.05
C LYS A 19 15.83 -26.77 -16.53
N LYS A 20 14.67 -27.10 -15.94
CA LYS A 20 13.41 -26.39 -16.23
C LYS A 20 13.66 -24.89 -16.05
N GLY A 21 13.62 -24.17 -17.17
CA GLY A 21 13.75 -22.71 -17.15
C GLY A 21 12.68 -22.08 -16.27
N ARG A 22 12.88 -20.81 -15.90
CA ARG A 22 11.89 -20.04 -15.14
C ARG A 22 10.52 -20.15 -15.83
N PRO A 23 9.45 -20.55 -15.12
CA PRO A 23 8.13 -20.64 -15.72
C PRO A 23 7.71 -19.30 -16.32
N LYS A 24 7.08 -19.35 -17.50
CA LYS A 24 6.62 -18.14 -18.20
C LYS A 24 5.62 -17.38 -17.33
N LYS A 25 5.81 -16.07 -17.20
CA LYS A 25 4.94 -15.20 -16.38
C LYS A 25 3.57 -15.07 -17.07
N VAL A 26 2.53 -15.68 -16.49
CA VAL A 26 1.14 -15.48 -16.91
C VAL A 26 0.68 -14.08 -16.46
N VAL A 27 0.24 -13.25 -17.39
CA VAL A 27 -0.33 -11.92 -17.11
C VAL A 27 -1.83 -12.00 -17.37
N TYR A 28 -2.64 -11.94 -16.30
CA TYR A 28 -4.10 -11.96 -16.40
C TYR A 28 -4.61 -10.58 -16.87
N ILE A 29 -5.53 -10.56 -17.85
CA ILE A 29 -6.19 -9.35 -18.38
C ILE A 29 -6.85 -8.53 -17.25
N HIS A 30 -7.48 -9.20 -16.29
CA HIS A 30 -8.09 -8.57 -15.11
C HIS A 30 -7.12 -7.73 -14.25
N ARG A 31 -5.81 -7.92 -14.40
CA ARG A 31 -4.80 -7.18 -13.65
C ARG A 31 -4.63 -5.75 -14.14
N GLU A 32 -4.74 -5.53 -15.45
CA GLU A 32 -4.59 -4.17 -16.02
C GLU A 32 -5.82 -3.31 -15.72
N ARG A 33 -7.03 -3.87 -15.89
CA ARG A 33 -8.27 -3.15 -15.56
C ARG A 33 -8.33 -2.75 -14.08
N SER A 34 -7.93 -3.65 -13.19
CA SER A 34 -7.82 -3.36 -11.75
C SER A 34 -6.80 -2.27 -11.43
N LEU A 35 -5.68 -2.22 -12.18
CA LEU A 35 -4.66 -1.18 -12.02
C LEU A 35 -5.22 0.18 -12.41
N TYR A 36 -5.82 0.30 -13.60
CA TYR A 36 -6.39 1.55 -14.07
C TYR A 36 -7.51 2.05 -13.18
N GLN A 37 -8.40 1.15 -12.74
CA GLN A 37 -9.44 1.49 -11.78
C GLN A 37 -8.85 2.10 -10.50
N GLY A 38 -7.83 1.48 -9.91
CA GLY A 38 -7.23 2.02 -8.70
C GLY A 38 -6.52 3.35 -8.92
N ARG A 39 -5.89 3.56 -10.08
CA ARG A 39 -5.28 4.86 -10.42
C ARG A 39 -6.32 5.96 -10.64
N ILE A 40 -7.44 5.65 -11.30
CA ILE A 40 -8.59 6.56 -11.46
C ILE A 40 -9.07 7.02 -10.08
N LEU A 41 -9.32 6.07 -9.17
CA LEU A 41 -9.75 6.37 -7.81
C LEU A 41 -8.73 7.20 -7.03
N ASP A 42 -7.44 6.89 -7.17
CA ASP A 42 -6.37 7.63 -6.49
C ASP A 42 -6.24 9.06 -7.01
N LEU A 43 -6.44 9.31 -8.31
CA LEU A 43 -6.44 10.66 -8.88
C LEU A 43 -7.63 11.49 -8.39
N VAL A 44 -8.83 10.90 -8.33
CA VAL A 44 -10.00 11.58 -7.74
C VAL A 44 -9.74 11.90 -6.27
N LYS A 45 -9.22 10.93 -5.50
CA LYS A 45 -8.85 11.12 -4.10
C LYS A 45 -7.79 12.21 -3.92
N LEU A 46 -6.82 12.29 -4.82
CA LEU A 46 -5.80 13.34 -4.80
C LEU A 46 -6.43 14.73 -4.97
N CYS A 47 -7.34 14.90 -5.93
CA CYS A 47 -8.07 16.15 -6.12
C CYS A 47 -8.88 16.51 -4.86
N GLU A 48 -9.61 15.56 -4.28
CA GLU A 48 -10.37 15.76 -3.04
C GLU A 48 -9.48 16.23 -1.88
N LEU A 49 -8.34 15.56 -1.65
CA LEU A 49 -7.41 15.89 -0.55
C LEU A 49 -6.80 17.29 -0.69
N ARG A 50 -6.68 17.78 -1.93
CA ARG A 50 -6.20 19.12 -2.26
C ARG A 50 -7.32 20.15 -2.33
N ASN A 51 -8.55 19.79 -1.90
CA ASN A 51 -9.74 20.62 -2.01
C ASN A 51 -9.97 21.16 -3.43
N TYR A 52 -9.59 20.36 -4.43
CA TYR A 52 -9.63 20.69 -5.85
C TYR A 52 -8.84 21.95 -6.26
N ASP A 53 -7.93 22.43 -5.39
CA ASP A 53 -6.92 23.44 -5.71
C ASP A 53 -5.67 22.76 -6.26
N ILE A 54 -5.64 22.57 -7.58
CA ILE A 54 -4.56 21.86 -8.28
C ILE A 54 -3.89 22.74 -9.34
N LYS A 55 -3.78 24.04 -9.04
CA LYS A 55 -3.14 25.01 -9.94
C LYS A 55 -1.73 24.54 -10.32
N GLY A 56 -1.43 24.57 -11.62
CA GLY A 56 -0.14 24.07 -12.16
C GLY A 56 -0.11 22.58 -12.49
N GLN A 57 -1.06 21.77 -12.00
CA GLN A 57 -1.10 20.32 -12.24
C GLN A 57 -2.40 19.82 -12.92
N ARG A 58 -3.36 20.72 -13.18
CA ARG A 58 -4.63 20.43 -13.88
C ARG A 58 -4.47 19.57 -15.12
N GLU A 59 -3.60 20.00 -16.04
CA GLU A 59 -3.42 19.36 -17.34
C GLU A 59 -2.90 17.94 -17.18
N ILE A 60 -1.88 17.73 -16.34
CA ILE A 60 -1.28 16.41 -16.15
C ILE A 60 -2.23 15.46 -15.41
N ILE A 61 -2.97 15.95 -14.41
CA ILE A 61 -3.98 15.17 -13.69
C ILE A 61 -5.09 14.73 -14.65
N LEU A 62 -5.67 15.67 -15.40
CA LEU A 62 -6.73 15.37 -16.36
C LEU A 62 -6.25 14.46 -17.49
N PHE A 63 -5.01 14.63 -17.96
CA PHE A 63 -4.42 13.75 -18.97
C PHE A 63 -4.29 12.32 -18.45
N LEU A 64 -3.73 12.13 -17.25
CA LEU A 64 -3.59 10.80 -16.63
C LEU A 64 -4.95 10.17 -16.36
N TYR A 65 -5.91 10.96 -15.87
CA TYR A 65 -7.28 10.55 -15.61
C TYR A 65 -7.95 10.06 -16.90
N ARG A 66 -7.93 10.87 -17.97
CA ARG A 66 -8.46 10.49 -19.28
C ARG A 66 -7.78 9.25 -19.85
N TYR A 67 -6.46 9.19 -19.74
CA TYR A 67 -5.68 8.03 -20.21
C TYR A 67 -6.13 6.74 -19.53
N TYR A 68 -6.25 6.73 -18.21
CA TYR A 68 -6.70 5.54 -17.49
C TYR A 68 -8.17 5.22 -17.76
N LEU A 69 -9.05 6.22 -17.89
CA LEU A 69 -10.46 6.01 -18.23
C LEU A 69 -10.63 5.38 -19.61
N CYS A 70 -9.89 5.83 -20.63
CA CYS A 70 -9.93 5.24 -21.97
C CYS A 70 -9.65 3.73 -21.93
N TYR A 71 -8.63 3.28 -21.19
CA TYR A 71 -8.34 1.84 -21.07
C TYR A 71 -9.27 1.11 -20.09
N PHE A 72 -9.91 1.81 -19.15
CA PHE A 72 -10.81 1.19 -18.18
C PHE A 72 -12.21 0.94 -18.76
N TYR A 73 -12.73 1.91 -19.51
CA TYR A 73 -14.02 1.83 -20.19
C TYR A 73 -13.93 1.19 -21.58
N GLU A 74 -12.77 1.29 -22.24
CA GLU A 74 -12.63 1.01 -23.68
C GLU A 74 -13.53 1.91 -24.54
N ASP A 75 -13.76 3.15 -24.07
CA ASP A 75 -14.63 4.15 -24.69
C ASP A 75 -14.02 5.56 -24.49
N GLU A 76 -13.59 6.20 -25.58
CA GLU A 76 -12.99 7.54 -25.51
C GLU A 76 -13.99 8.68 -25.27
N GLN A 77 -15.25 8.51 -25.66
CA GLN A 77 -16.28 9.54 -25.51
C GLN A 77 -16.69 9.62 -24.05
N LYS A 78 -17.00 8.47 -23.45
CA LYS A 78 -17.28 8.38 -22.02
C LYS A 78 -16.10 8.87 -21.16
N ALA A 79 -14.87 8.50 -21.55
CA ALA A 79 -13.69 8.99 -20.86
C ALA A 79 -13.56 10.53 -20.92
N LEU A 80 -13.92 11.16 -22.04
CA LEU A 80 -13.91 12.62 -22.16
C LEU A 80 -15.01 13.28 -21.31
N GLU A 81 -16.22 12.69 -21.28
CA GLU A 81 -17.33 13.17 -20.44
C GLU A 81 -16.94 13.23 -18.96
N ASP A 82 -16.41 12.13 -18.40
CA ASP A 82 -15.96 12.07 -17.01
C ASP A 82 -14.82 13.06 -16.71
N VAL A 83 -13.93 13.33 -17.68
CA VAL A 83 -12.83 14.30 -17.52
C VAL A 83 -13.37 15.73 -17.51
N LEU A 84 -14.38 16.02 -18.33
CA LEU A 84 -15.07 17.32 -18.32
C LEU A 84 -15.82 17.53 -17.00
N GLU A 85 -16.44 16.48 -16.45
CA GLU A 85 -17.08 16.53 -15.14
C GLU A 85 -16.06 16.81 -14.03
N LEU A 86 -14.97 16.03 -13.95
CA LEU A 86 -13.93 16.26 -12.94
C LEU A 86 -13.33 17.67 -13.02
N ASN A 87 -13.11 18.19 -14.24
CA ASN A 87 -12.57 19.54 -14.40
C ASN A 87 -13.50 20.63 -13.85
N LYS A 88 -14.82 20.44 -13.87
CA LYS A 88 -15.79 21.41 -13.31
C LYS A 88 -15.68 21.53 -11.79
N GLU A 89 -15.19 20.50 -11.10
CA GLU A 89 -14.96 20.51 -9.66
C GLU A 89 -13.71 21.31 -9.26
N PHE A 90 -12.81 21.61 -10.20
CA PHE A 90 -11.59 22.37 -9.90
C PHE A 90 -11.92 23.82 -9.55
N ILE A 91 -11.21 24.37 -8.56
CA ILE A 91 -11.36 25.79 -8.19
C ILE A 91 -11.09 26.70 -9.39
N GLN A 92 -10.12 26.31 -10.23
CA GLN A 92 -9.81 26.99 -11.49
C GLN A 92 -9.91 25.95 -12.61
N PRO A 93 -11.09 25.73 -13.22
CA PRO A 93 -11.23 24.78 -14.32
C PRO A 93 -10.45 25.26 -15.56
N LEU A 94 -10.02 24.31 -16.40
CA LEU A 94 -9.62 24.63 -17.78
C LEU A 94 -10.87 24.90 -18.62
N SER A 95 -10.76 25.72 -19.65
CA SER A 95 -11.83 25.78 -20.65
C SER A 95 -11.93 24.44 -21.39
N GLU A 96 -13.12 24.11 -21.90
CA GLU A 96 -13.35 22.84 -22.61
C GLU A 96 -12.37 22.64 -23.78
N LYS A 97 -12.11 23.70 -24.57
CA LYS A 97 -11.16 23.65 -25.69
C LYS A 97 -9.72 23.38 -25.23
N GLU A 98 -9.30 23.98 -24.12
CA GLU A 98 -7.96 23.77 -23.55
C GLU A 98 -7.82 22.36 -23.00
N LEU A 99 -8.82 21.89 -22.25
CA LEU A 99 -8.86 20.54 -21.70
C LEU A 99 -8.80 19.47 -22.79
N ILE A 100 -9.63 19.60 -23.83
CA ILE A 100 -9.62 18.67 -24.98
C ILE A 100 -8.23 18.66 -25.61
N ARG A 101 -7.63 19.83 -25.84
CA ARG A 101 -6.28 19.94 -26.42
C ARG A 101 -5.22 19.31 -25.53
N ALA A 102 -5.21 19.63 -24.25
CA ALA A 102 -4.22 19.16 -23.27
C ALA A 102 -4.27 17.64 -23.07
N THR A 103 -5.46 17.05 -23.18
CA THR A 103 -5.68 15.62 -22.93
C THR A 103 -5.79 14.77 -24.20
N ASN A 104 -5.78 15.36 -25.40
CA ASN A 104 -5.95 14.65 -26.69
C ASN A 104 -4.92 13.53 -26.90
N SER A 105 -3.70 13.70 -26.37
CA SER A 105 -2.66 12.67 -26.44
C SER A 105 -3.05 11.37 -25.76
N ALA A 106 -3.91 11.40 -24.74
CA ALA A 106 -4.41 10.20 -24.06
C ALA A 106 -5.24 9.33 -25.01
N GLU A 107 -6.16 9.96 -25.75
CA GLU A 107 -7.01 9.30 -26.74
C GLU A 107 -6.19 8.77 -27.92
N LYS A 108 -5.24 9.56 -28.43
CA LYS A 108 -4.35 9.12 -29.53
C LYS A 108 -3.58 7.86 -29.17
N VAL A 109 -3.04 7.79 -27.95
CA VAL A 109 -2.29 6.62 -27.47
C VAL A 109 -3.20 5.42 -27.20
N PHE A 110 -4.44 5.66 -26.73
CA PHE A 110 -5.44 4.60 -26.65
C PHE A 110 -5.75 4.00 -28.03
N LYS A 111 -6.01 4.84 -29.04
CA LYS A 111 -6.34 4.43 -30.41
C LYS A 111 -5.19 3.72 -31.12
N SER A 112 -3.96 4.17 -30.96
CA SER A 112 -2.79 3.52 -31.55
C SER A 112 -2.49 2.15 -30.92
N LYS A 113 -3.07 1.85 -29.74
CA LYS A 113 -2.80 0.68 -28.90
C LYS A 113 -1.33 0.54 -28.46
N ASP A 114 -0.49 1.53 -28.78
CA ASP A 114 0.89 1.58 -28.35
C ASP A 114 0.94 2.16 -26.93
N LYS A 115 0.92 1.31 -25.90
CA LYS A 115 0.90 1.70 -24.49
C LYS A 115 2.20 2.38 -24.05
N GLN A 116 2.45 3.60 -24.50
CA GLN A 116 3.67 4.38 -24.24
C GLN A 116 3.75 4.85 -22.78
N TYR A 117 2.62 5.15 -22.13
CA TYR A 117 2.56 5.75 -20.80
C TYR A 117 2.49 4.75 -19.64
N LYS A 118 3.49 3.86 -19.55
CA LYS A 118 3.63 2.88 -18.45
C LYS A 118 4.36 3.47 -17.24
N TYR A 119 3.78 4.49 -16.62
CA TYR A 119 4.36 5.13 -15.44
C TYR A 119 4.49 4.15 -14.27
N LYS A 120 5.66 4.15 -13.62
CA LYS A 120 5.84 3.52 -12.31
C LYS A 120 5.18 4.38 -11.24
N ASN A 121 4.88 3.78 -10.08
CA ASN A 121 4.29 4.52 -8.98
C ASN A 121 5.22 5.64 -8.51
N GLU A 122 6.53 5.37 -8.44
CA GLU A 122 7.54 6.36 -8.09
C GLU A 122 7.48 7.58 -9.02
N THR A 123 7.38 7.36 -10.32
CA THR A 123 7.26 8.44 -11.31
C THR A 123 5.97 9.24 -11.16
N LEU A 124 4.83 8.59 -10.84
CA LEU A 124 3.57 9.29 -10.62
C LEU A 124 3.62 10.14 -9.35
N ILE A 125 4.24 9.64 -8.29
CA ILE A 125 4.42 10.36 -7.03
C ILE A 125 5.27 11.61 -7.23
N GLU A 126 6.39 11.48 -7.96
CA GLU A 126 7.25 12.62 -8.30
C GLU A 126 6.52 13.62 -9.19
N LEU A 127 5.88 13.17 -10.27
CA LEU A 127 5.22 14.02 -11.26
C LEU A 127 4.03 14.81 -10.69
N LEU A 128 3.29 14.21 -9.76
CA LEU A 128 2.11 14.81 -9.13
C LEU A 128 2.42 15.40 -7.76
N GLU A 129 3.69 15.35 -7.34
CA GLU A 129 4.18 15.81 -6.04
C GLU A 129 3.33 15.27 -4.87
N ILE A 130 3.02 13.97 -4.92
CA ILE A 130 2.14 13.33 -3.93
C ILE A 130 2.89 13.19 -2.61
N SER A 131 2.39 13.86 -1.58
CA SER A 131 2.94 13.83 -0.23
C SER A 131 2.80 12.44 0.43
N GLU A 132 3.61 12.19 1.45
CA GLU A 132 3.49 10.97 2.26
C GLU A 132 2.11 10.84 2.90
N TYR A 133 1.51 11.95 3.33
CA TYR A 133 0.17 11.99 3.89
C TYR A 133 -0.90 11.58 2.87
N GLU A 134 -0.84 12.12 1.65
CA GLU A 134 -1.79 11.76 0.59
C GLU A 134 -1.70 10.28 0.23
N GLN A 135 -0.47 9.72 0.17
CA GLN A 135 -0.27 8.29 -0.08
C GLN A 135 -0.97 7.40 0.95
N THR A 136 -1.12 7.85 2.22
CA THR A 136 -1.85 7.06 3.23
C THR A 136 -3.33 6.85 2.89
N HIS A 137 -3.91 7.70 2.04
CA HIS A 137 -5.30 7.63 1.58
C HIS A 137 -5.46 6.96 0.21
N MET A 138 -4.36 6.68 -0.49
CA MET A 138 -4.37 6.08 -1.83
C MET A 138 -4.41 4.55 -1.80
N LYS A 139 -4.94 3.93 -2.84
CA LYS A 139 -5.03 2.48 -3.00
C LYS A 139 -3.81 1.88 -3.69
N ILE A 140 -3.35 2.51 -4.78
CA ILE A 140 -2.33 1.97 -5.69
C ILE A 140 -1.12 2.89 -5.83
N ILE A 141 -1.29 4.20 -6.00
CA ILE A 141 -0.19 5.17 -6.21
C ILE A 141 0.51 5.45 -4.88
N ILE A 142 1.22 4.43 -4.39
CA ILE A 142 1.95 4.47 -3.13
C ILE A 142 3.41 4.12 -3.35
N GLY A 143 4.27 4.77 -2.58
CA GLY A 143 5.70 4.50 -2.53
C GLY A 143 6.04 3.27 -1.67
N LYS A 144 7.33 2.95 -1.63
CA LYS A 144 7.84 1.78 -0.91
C LYS A 144 7.63 1.87 0.60
N GLU A 145 7.73 3.06 1.18
CA GLU A 145 7.59 3.23 2.62
C GLU A 145 6.15 3.04 3.09
N GLU A 146 5.17 3.61 2.38
CA GLU A 146 3.75 3.39 2.68
C GLU A 146 3.35 1.92 2.46
N TYR A 147 3.86 1.29 1.39
CA TYR A 147 3.68 -0.16 1.18
C TYR A 147 4.19 -0.99 2.37
N LYS A 148 5.43 -0.72 2.83
CA LYS A 148 6.01 -1.42 3.99
C LYS A 148 5.22 -1.16 5.27
N ARG A 149 4.73 0.06 5.47
CA ARG A 149 3.91 0.42 6.64
C ARG A 149 2.64 -0.43 6.68
N ARG A 150 1.91 -0.49 5.54
CA ARG A 150 0.68 -1.31 5.41
C ARG A 150 0.95 -2.80 5.57
N ASP A 151 2.04 -3.33 5.00
CA ASP A 151 2.38 -4.75 5.17
C ASP A 151 2.67 -5.08 6.64
N ARG A 152 3.45 -4.25 7.35
CA ARG A 152 3.67 -4.45 8.81
C ARG A 152 2.37 -4.48 9.59
N GLU A 153 1.44 -3.58 9.27
CA GLU A 153 0.11 -3.52 9.89
C GLU A 153 -0.73 -4.77 9.58
N TYR A 154 -0.76 -5.19 8.31
CA TYR A 154 -1.43 -6.40 7.87
C TYR A 154 -0.87 -7.65 8.56
N GLN A 155 0.46 -7.84 8.60
CA GLN A 155 1.09 -8.98 9.25
C GLN A 155 0.79 -8.99 10.75
N ARG A 156 0.80 -7.81 11.40
CA ARG A 156 0.43 -7.68 12.81
C ARG A 156 -1.02 -8.10 13.05
N ASN A 157 -1.96 -7.62 12.24
CA ASN A 157 -3.38 -7.95 12.39
C ASN A 157 -3.63 -9.43 12.12
N LYS A 158 -3.04 -9.99 11.06
CA LYS A 158 -3.09 -11.42 10.75
C LYS A 158 -2.57 -12.29 11.89
N TYR A 159 -1.47 -11.87 12.53
CA TYR A 159 -0.94 -12.56 13.70
C TYR A 159 -1.94 -12.51 14.88
N LEU A 160 -2.53 -11.36 15.15
CA LEU A 160 -3.53 -11.19 16.21
C LEU A 160 -4.80 -12.02 15.94
N GLU A 161 -5.27 -12.08 14.70
CA GLU A 161 -6.41 -12.93 14.30
C GLU A 161 -6.10 -14.41 14.51
N LYS A 162 -4.89 -14.86 14.15
CA LYS A 162 -4.44 -16.24 14.39
C LYS A 162 -4.39 -16.60 15.88
N LEU A 163 -3.99 -15.64 16.72
CA LEU A 163 -4.05 -15.82 18.18
C LEU A 163 -5.50 -16.01 18.64
N LYS A 164 -6.40 -15.09 18.24
CA LYS A 164 -7.84 -15.17 18.58
C LYS A 164 -8.47 -16.49 18.14
N SER A 165 -8.21 -16.93 16.91
CA SER A 165 -8.78 -18.18 16.38
C SER A 165 -8.24 -19.44 17.06
N SER A 166 -7.03 -19.38 17.62
CA SER A 166 -6.46 -20.47 18.43
C SER A 166 -6.83 -20.38 19.92
N GLY A 167 -7.70 -19.46 20.32
CA GLY A 167 -8.07 -19.22 21.72
C GLY A 167 -6.91 -18.68 22.57
N ARG A 168 -5.82 -18.24 21.94
CA ARG A 168 -4.64 -17.71 22.60
C ARG A 168 -4.73 -16.19 22.65
N ILE A 169 -4.31 -15.61 23.76
CA ILE A 169 -4.17 -14.17 23.91
C ILE A 169 -2.73 -13.73 23.68
N SER A 170 -2.55 -12.50 23.21
CA SER A 170 -1.22 -11.92 23.01
C SER A 170 -0.47 -11.78 24.34
N GLU A 171 0.87 -11.79 24.30
CA GLU A 171 1.68 -11.63 25.51
C GLU A 171 1.40 -10.29 26.21
N LYS A 172 1.11 -9.24 25.44
CA LYS A 172 0.70 -7.94 25.96
C LYS A 172 -0.63 -8.02 26.73
N GLU A 173 -1.60 -8.76 26.21
CA GLU A 173 -2.87 -9.00 26.91
C GLU A 173 -2.68 -9.83 28.18
N LYS A 174 -1.83 -10.87 28.16
CA LYS A 174 -1.49 -11.63 29.37
C LYS A 174 -0.91 -10.74 30.46
N ILE A 175 0.02 -9.85 30.10
CA ILE A 175 0.60 -8.88 31.02
C ILE A 175 -0.47 -7.91 31.53
N SER A 176 -1.36 -7.44 30.65
CA SER A 176 -2.48 -6.55 31.04
C SER A 176 -3.43 -7.22 32.03
N GLN A 177 -3.87 -8.45 31.76
CA GLN A 177 -4.72 -9.24 32.65
C GLN A 177 -4.01 -9.51 33.99
N ARG A 178 -2.70 -9.83 33.96
CA ARG A 178 -1.91 -9.99 35.18
C ARG A 178 -1.87 -8.70 36.00
N ARG A 179 -1.67 -7.55 35.35
CA ARG A 179 -1.68 -6.23 36.01
C ARG A 179 -3.04 -5.90 36.62
N GLN A 180 -4.13 -6.19 35.92
CA GLN A 180 -5.49 -6.04 36.46
C GLN A 180 -5.71 -6.89 37.71
N LYS A 181 -5.29 -8.16 37.68
CA LYS A 181 -5.34 -9.05 38.86
C LYS A 181 -4.49 -8.53 40.02
N ILE A 182 -3.26 -8.08 39.75
CA ILE A 182 -2.40 -7.47 40.78
C ILE A 182 -3.07 -6.23 41.39
N LYS A 183 -3.66 -5.35 40.57
CA LYS A 183 -4.39 -4.16 41.04
C LYS A 183 -5.56 -4.53 41.95
N ALA A 184 -6.37 -5.52 41.56
CA ALA A 184 -7.49 -5.98 42.36
C ALA A 184 -7.04 -6.53 43.73
N LEU A 185 -6.03 -7.40 43.74
CA LEU A 185 -5.50 -7.98 44.99
C LEU A 185 -4.85 -6.93 45.90
N LEU A 186 -4.22 -5.89 45.34
CA LEU A 186 -3.72 -4.77 46.12
C LEU A 186 -4.84 -3.94 46.74
N ALA A 187 -5.95 -3.72 46.02
CA ALA A 187 -7.12 -3.03 46.54
C ALA A 187 -7.81 -3.82 47.66
N GLU A 188 -7.74 -5.16 47.61
CA GLU A 188 -8.17 -6.05 48.70
C GLU A 188 -7.21 -6.07 49.91
N GLY A 189 -6.10 -5.33 49.85
CA GLY A 189 -5.14 -5.18 50.95
C GLY A 189 -4.05 -6.26 51.02
N LEU A 190 -3.92 -7.11 49.99
CA LEU A 190 -2.89 -8.16 49.99
C LEU A 190 -1.48 -7.56 49.82
N LEU A 191 -0.53 -8.11 50.57
CA LEU A 191 0.88 -7.74 50.44
C LEU A 191 1.49 -8.37 49.17
N GLN A 192 2.49 -7.68 48.61
CA GLN A 192 3.18 -8.11 47.39
C GLN A 192 3.72 -9.55 47.44
N LYS A 193 4.22 -9.98 48.60
CA LYS A 193 4.73 -11.35 48.82
C LYS A 193 3.63 -12.40 48.61
N ASP A 194 2.41 -12.10 49.00
CA ASP A 194 1.26 -12.99 48.95
C ASP A 194 0.66 -13.00 47.54
N ILE A 195 0.64 -11.84 46.87
CA ILE A 195 0.27 -11.72 45.44
C ILE A 195 1.17 -12.59 44.55
N CYS A 196 2.49 -12.61 44.82
CA CYS A 196 3.42 -13.46 44.06
C CYS A 196 3.08 -14.95 44.17
N ARG A 197 2.66 -15.40 45.37
CA ARG A 197 2.24 -16.78 45.63
C ARG A 197 0.90 -17.09 44.96
N VAL A 198 -0.10 -16.22 45.15
CA VAL A 198 -1.47 -16.38 44.62
C VAL A 198 -1.47 -16.44 43.09
N LEU A 199 -0.72 -15.56 42.43
CA LEU A 199 -0.66 -15.51 40.97
C LEU A 199 0.43 -16.41 40.36
N ASN A 200 1.18 -17.14 41.20
CA ASN A 200 2.32 -17.97 40.82
C ASN A 200 3.29 -17.25 39.85
N ILE A 201 3.68 -16.03 40.19
CA ILE A 201 4.56 -15.18 39.37
C ILE A 201 5.87 -14.87 40.09
N SER A 202 6.94 -14.70 39.32
CA SER A 202 8.23 -14.32 39.90
C SER A 202 8.16 -12.94 40.56
N LYS A 203 8.92 -12.79 41.66
CA LYS A 203 9.05 -11.51 42.38
C LYS A 203 9.44 -10.37 41.43
N ARG A 204 10.34 -10.62 40.48
CA ARG A 204 10.78 -9.65 39.46
C ARG A 204 9.62 -9.17 38.58
N ASN A 205 8.76 -10.07 38.12
CA ASN A 205 7.61 -9.70 37.28
C ASN A 205 6.56 -8.91 38.08
N CYS A 206 6.30 -9.31 39.33
CA CYS A 206 5.39 -8.59 40.23
C CYS A 206 5.87 -7.15 40.50
N ILE A 207 7.16 -6.97 40.84
CA ILE A 207 7.75 -5.63 41.03
C ILE A 207 7.59 -4.77 39.78
N ARG A 208 7.91 -5.31 38.60
CA ARG A 208 7.83 -4.57 37.33
C ARG A 208 6.39 -4.12 37.04
N ASP A 209 5.41 -4.97 37.27
CA ASP A 209 4.00 -4.66 37.01
C ASP A 209 3.42 -3.65 38.01
N ILE A 210 3.79 -3.73 39.29
CA ILE A 210 3.41 -2.73 40.30
C ILE A 210 4.04 -1.37 39.97
N LYS A 211 5.32 -1.35 39.57
CA LYS A 211 5.99 -0.12 39.14
C LYS A 211 5.25 0.53 37.97
N PHE A 212 4.90 -0.25 36.95
CA PHE A 212 4.10 0.21 35.82
C PHE A 212 2.75 0.79 36.27
N LEU A 213 2.02 0.12 37.17
CA LEU A 213 0.73 0.60 37.66
C LEU A 213 0.85 1.95 38.40
N LYS A 214 1.90 2.13 39.22
CA LYS A 214 2.19 3.40 39.90
C LYS A 214 2.52 4.53 38.93
N GLU A 215 3.37 4.26 37.94
CA GLU A 215 3.74 5.24 36.89
C GLU A 215 2.53 5.72 36.08
N GLN A 216 1.48 4.91 35.99
CA GLN A 216 0.22 5.25 35.31
C GLN A 216 -0.84 5.83 36.27
N GLY A 217 -0.53 6.04 37.56
CA GLY A 217 -1.48 6.54 38.56
C GLY A 217 -2.66 5.60 38.83
N LEU A 218 -2.49 4.30 38.57
CA LEU A 218 -3.57 3.31 38.70
C LEU A 218 -3.67 2.69 40.09
N ILE A 219 -2.65 2.85 40.92
CA ILE A 219 -2.52 2.45 42.34
C ILE A 219 -1.60 3.42 43.08
#